data_AF-A0A972S5J7-F1
#
_entry.id   AF-A0A972S5J7-F1
#
_cell.length_a   1.000
_cell.length_b   1.000
_cell.length_c   1.000
_cell.angle_alpha   90.00
_cell.angle_beta   90.00
_cell.angle_gamma   90.00
#
_symmetry.space_group_name_H-M   'P 1'
#
loop_
_entity.id
_entity.type
_entity.pdbx_description
1 polymer ?
#
loop_
_entity_poly.entity_id
_entity_poly.type
_entity_poly.pdbx_seq_one_letter_code
_entity_poly.pdbx_strand_id
1 'polypeptide(L)'
;MRGDRTLPFESLKMVLDDDNFEKVARFCAGYVVTFPRSKVVPMMIVNAYKKMRMVGVSKASAVQRLADEFGKSKRRVYAILKEAGL
;
A
#
# COMPACT_ATOMS: atom_id res chain seq x y z
N MET A 1 -3.05 -1.13 -23.46
CA MET A 1 -1.68 -1.21 -22.93
C MET A 1 -1.73 -1.60 -21.45
N ARG A 2 -1.18 -2.76 -21.07
CA ARG A 2 -1.16 -3.28 -19.68
C ARG A 2 -0.04 -2.59 -18.90
N GLY A 3 -0.26 -1.35 -18.46
CA GLY A 3 0.73 -0.60 -17.69
C GLY A 3 0.90 -1.19 -16.28
N ASP A 4 2.06 -1.79 -16.03
CA ASP A 4 2.66 -2.12 -14.74
C ASP A 4 1.84 -2.98 -13.77
N ARG A 5 1.97 -4.31 -13.93
CA ARG A 5 1.55 -5.29 -12.92
C ARG A 5 2.41 -5.24 -11.66
N THR A 6 3.58 -4.62 -11.73
CA THR A 6 4.56 -4.60 -10.67
C THR A 6 4.99 -3.18 -10.31
N LEU A 7 5.43 -2.98 -9.07
CA LEU A 7 6.03 -1.75 -8.56
C LEU A 7 7.56 -1.90 -8.58
N PRO A 8 8.30 -0.82 -8.83
CA PRO A 8 9.75 -0.82 -8.71
C PRO A 8 10.17 -0.93 -7.24
N PHE A 9 11.40 -1.39 -6.99
CA PHE A 9 11.92 -1.71 -5.66
C PHE A 9 11.82 -0.52 -4.69
N GLU A 10 12.03 0.69 -5.20
CA GLU A 10 11.98 1.97 -4.49
C GLU A 10 10.61 2.22 -3.82
N SER A 11 9.54 1.60 -4.33
CA SER A 11 8.20 1.71 -3.73
C SER A 11 8.13 1.08 -2.33
N LEU A 12 9.09 0.23 -1.95
CA LEU A 12 9.17 -0.32 -0.59
C LEU A 12 9.44 0.75 0.47
N LYS A 13 10.03 1.89 0.13
CA LYS A 13 10.23 3.02 1.08
C LYS A 13 8.92 3.56 1.65
N MET A 14 7.79 3.29 0.99
CA MET A 14 6.47 3.68 1.51
C MET A 14 5.96 2.73 2.62
N VAL A 15 6.61 1.58 2.81
CA VAL A 15 6.15 0.50 3.70
C VAL A 15 7.19 0.15 4.77
N LEU A 16 8.48 0.24 4.43
CA LEU A 16 9.61 -0.03 5.31
C LEU A 16 10.21 1.27 5.82
N ASP A 17 10.77 1.23 7.04
CA ASP A 17 11.70 2.26 7.52
C ASP A 17 13.04 2.19 6.78
N ASP A 18 13.85 3.24 6.91
CA ASP A 18 15.10 3.38 6.16
C ASP A 18 16.11 2.26 6.49
N ASP A 19 16.21 1.84 7.76
CA ASP A 19 17.11 0.77 8.20
C ASP A 19 16.76 -0.59 7.58
N ASN A 20 15.46 -0.93 7.55
CA ASN A 20 14.98 -2.16 6.94
C ASN A 20 15.05 -2.07 5.41
N PHE A 21 14.82 -0.90 4.83
CA PHE A 21 14.98 -0.69 3.40
C PHE A 21 16.42 -0.95 2.95
N GLU A 22 17.42 -0.43 3.68
CA GLU A 22 18.84 -0.67 3.36
C GLU A 22 19.23 -2.15 3.43
N LYS A 23 18.77 -2.87 4.46
CA LYS A 23 19.05 -4.31 4.60
C LYS A 23 18.52 -5.10 3.40
N VAL A 24 17.28 -4.83 3.00
CA VAL A 24 16.66 -5.48 1.84
C VAL A 24 17.38 -5.05 0.55
N ALA A 25 17.76 -3.78 0.41
CA ALA A 25 18.49 -3.28 -0.76
C ALA A 25 19.85 -3.98 -0.93
N ARG A 26 20.59 -4.20 0.16
CA ARG A 26 21.86 -4.95 0.15
C ARG A 26 21.64 -6.42 -0.21
N PHE A 27 20.61 -7.06 0.35
CA PHE A 27 20.27 -8.45 0.02
C PHE A 27 19.88 -8.62 -1.46
N CYS A 28 19.16 -7.66 -2.02
CA CYS A 28 18.70 -7.67 -3.40
C CYS A 28 19.70 -7.06 -4.40
N ALA A 29 20.90 -6.66 -3.96
CA ALA A 29 21.89 -6.02 -4.81
C ALA A 29 22.25 -6.91 -6.02
N GLY A 30 22.18 -6.33 -7.23
CA GLY A 30 22.43 -7.05 -8.49
C GLY A 30 21.21 -7.72 -9.13
N TYR A 31 20.04 -7.69 -8.47
CA TYR A 31 18.78 -8.21 -9.02
C TYR A 31 17.80 -7.08 -9.39
N VAL A 32 17.02 -7.29 -10.45
CA VAL A 32 15.86 -6.44 -10.76
C VAL A 32 14.66 -6.96 -9.98
N VAL A 33 14.37 -6.35 -8.84
CA VAL A 33 13.25 -6.74 -7.97
C VAL A 33 12.04 -5.87 -8.28
N THR A 34 10.90 -6.51 -8.53
CA THR A 34 9.62 -5.83 -8.72
C THR A 34 8.52 -6.51 -7.93
N PHE A 35 7.55 -5.74 -7.45
CA PHE A 35 6.52 -6.26 -6.54
C PHE A 35 5.13 -6.23 -7.18
N PRO A 36 4.34 -7.31 -7.13
CA PRO A 36 3.00 -7.30 -7.72
C PRO A 36 2.12 -6.23 -7.07
N ARG A 37 1.68 -5.24 -7.88
CA ARG A 37 0.80 -4.14 -7.45
C ARG A 37 -0.46 -4.64 -6.77
N SER A 38 -0.98 -5.78 -7.23
CA SER A 38 -2.18 -6.42 -6.67
C SER A 38 -2.03 -6.88 -5.23
N LYS A 39 -0.80 -7.08 -4.73
CA LYS A 39 -0.54 -7.45 -3.33
C LYS A 39 -0.15 -6.26 -2.47
N VAL A 40 0.69 -5.37 -3.01
CA VAL A 40 1.24 -4.23 -2.25
C VAL A 40 0.19 -3.16 -2.00
N VAL A 41 -0.56 -2.74 -3.03
CA VAL A 41 -1.51 -1.62 -2.89
C VAL A 41 -2.61 -1.90 -1.87
N PRO A 42 -3.25 -3.10 -1.84
CA PRO A 42 -4.20 -3.42 -0.79
C PRO A 42 -3.62 -3.35 0.62
N MET A 43 -2.39 -3.84 0.80
CA MET A 43 -1.70 -3.81 2.10
C MET A 43 -1.41 -2.38 2.56
N MET A 44 -0.98 -1.50 1.64
CA MET A 44 -0.78 -0.09 1.92
C MET A 44 -2.08 0.60 2.35
N ILE A 45 -3.18 0.35 1.63
CA ILE A 45 -4.51 0.87 1.96
C ILE A 45 -4.93 0.42 3.37
N VAL A 46 -4.72 -0.85 3.72
CA VAL A 46 -5.05 -1.39 5.06
C VAL A 46 -4.21 -0.72 6.15
N ASN A 47 -2.91 -0.59 5.95
CA ASN A 47 -2.00 0.02 6.92
C ASN A 47 -2.31 1.51 7.13
N ALA A 48 -2.55 2.25 6.05
CA ALA A 48 -2.94 3.66 6.10
C ALA A 48 -4.30 3.84 6.80
N TYR A 49 -5.28 2.98 6.49
CA TYR A 49 -6.57 2.97 7.18
C TYR A 49 -6.42 2.78 8.69
N LYS A 50 -5.64 1.79 9.13
CA LYS A 50 -5.38 1.55 10.57
C LYS A 50 -4.78 2.79 11.25
N LYS A 51 -3.77 3.42 10.63
CA LYS A 51 -3.18 4.67 11.14
C LYS A 51 -4.21 5.79 11.27
N MET A 52 -5.07 5.99 10.26
CA MET A 52 -6.14 6.98 10.30
C MET A 52 -7.16 6.71 11.40
N ARG A 53 -7.52 5.44 11.62
CA ARG A 53 -8.46 5.04 12.68
C ARG A 53 -7.87 5.25 14.08
N MET A 54 -6.57 5.03 14.26
CA MET A 54 -5.88 5.29 15.54
C MET A 54 -5.92 6.77 15.93
N VAL A 55 -5.85 7.68 14.96
CA VAL A 55 -5.93 9.14 15.20
C VAL A 55 -7.38 9.68 15.14
N GLY A 56 -8.38 8.80 15.22
CA GLY A 56 -9.78 9.16 15.39
C GLY A 56 -10.53 9.55 14.10
N VAL A 57 -9.94 9.39 12.91
CA VAL A 57 -10.63 9.69 11.65
C VAL A 57 -11.81 8.73 11.45
N SER A 58 -13.00 9.25 11.13
CA SER A 58 -14.19 8.43 10.88
C SER A 58 -13.97 7.43 9.73
N LYS A 59 -14.66 6.27 9.76
CA LYS A 59 -14.55 5.25 8.70
C LYS A 59 -14.86 5.83 7.32
N ALA A 60 -15.93 6.62 7.20
CA ALA A 60 -16.32 7.25 5.95
C ALA A 60 -15.26 8.22 5.41
N SER A 61 -14.70 9.07 6.29
CA SER A 61 -13.65 10.03 5.90
C SER A 61 -12.34 9.33 5.55
N ALA A 62 -11.95 8.28 6.27
CA ALA A 62 -10.76 7.51 5.96
C ALA A 62 -10.89 6.81 4.59
N VAL A 63 -12.05 6.19 4.31
CA VAL A 63 -12.30 5.54 3.02
C VAL A 63 -12.31 6.54 1.87
N GLN A 64 -12.87 7.74 2.06
CA GLN A 64 -12.81 8.81 1.06
C GLN A 64 -11.36 9.22 0.78
N ARG A 65 -10.57 9.53 1.82
CA ARG A 65 -9.17 9.95 1.66
C ARG A 65 -8.33 8.89 0.94
N LEU A 66 -8.50 7.62 1.30
CA LEU A 66 -7.80 6.51 0.64
C LEU A 66 -8.25 6.29 -0.81
N ALA A 67 -9.52 6.54 -1.12
CA ALA A 67 -10.02 6.48 -2.49
C ALA A 67 -9.34 7.54 -3.37
N ASP A 68 -9.21 8.76 -2.85
CA ASP A 68 -8.59 9.88 -3.56
C ASP A 68 -7.06 9.67 -3.69
N GLU A 69 -6.38 9.30 -2.60
CA GLU A 69 -4.92 9.10 -2.56
C GLU A 69 -4.45 7.99 -3.51
N PHE A 70 -5.18 6.87 -3.57
CA PHE A 70 -4.80 5.71 -4.39
C PHE A 70 -5.48 5.69 -5.77
N GLY A 71 -6.28 6.71 -6.10
CA GLY A 71 -7.03 6.78 -7.36
C GLY A 71 -7.96 5.57 -7.55
N LYS A 72 -8.66 5.15 -6.49
CA LYS A 72 -9.56 3.99 -6.47
C LYS A 72 -10.99 4.41 -6.12
N SER A 73 -11.97 3.64 -6.56
CA SER A 73 -13.34 3.84 -6.09
C SER A 73 -13.47 3.44 -4.62
N LYS A 74 -14.35 4.13 -3.87
CA LYS A 74 -14.69 3.77 -2.48
C LYS A 74 -15.10 2.30 -2.35
N ARG A 75 -15.86 1.78 -3.32
CA ARG A 75 -16.27 0.37 -3.37
C ARG A 75 -15.07 -0.57 -3.35
N ARG A 76 -14.00 -0.25 -4.09
CA ARG A 76 -12.78 -1.06 -4.11
C ARG A 76 -12.03 -0.98 -2.79
N VAL A 77 -11.95 0.20 -2.18
CA VAL A 77 -11.36 0.38 -0.85
C VAL A 77 -12.12 -0.45 0.20
N TYR A 78 -13.45 -0.39 0.21
CA TYR A 78 -14.27 -1.22 1.10
C TYR A 78 -14.05 -2.72 0.89
N ALA A 79 -13.93 -3.18 -0.36
CA ALA A 79 -13.65 -4.59 -0.64
C ALA A 79 -12.31 -5.03 -0.05
N ILE A 80 -11.26 -4.22 -0.22
CA ILE A 80 -9.92 -4.46 0.34
C ILE A 80 -9.97 -4.51 1.87
N LEU A 81 -10.66 -3.56 2.52
CA LEU A 81 -10.80 -3.54 3.98
C LEU A 81 -11.57 -4.75 4.48
N LYS A 82 -12.65 -5.14 3.80
CA LYS A 82 -13.44 -6.32 4.13
C LYS A 82 -12.62 -7.62 4.00
N GLU A 83 -11.83 -7.77 2.94
CA GLU A 83 -10.90 -8.90 2.74
C GLU A 83 -9.86 -8.98 3.87
N ALA A 84 -9.54 -7.85 4.52
CA ALA A 84 -8.64 -7.76 5.66
C ALA A 84 -9.34 -7.81 7.04
N GLY A 85 -10.66 -7.96 7.09
CA GLY A 85 -11.45 -8.04 8.33
C GLY A 85 -11.74 -6.70 9.02
N LEU A 86 -11.82 -5.58 8.27
CA LEU A 86 -11.98 -4.20 8.79
C LEU A 86 -13.26 -3.46 8.30
#